data_AF-A0A0A7KFI8-F1
#
_entry.id   AF-A0A0A7KFI8-F1
#
_cell.length_a   1.000
_cell.length_b   1.000
_cell.length_c   1.000
_cell.angle_alpha   90.00
_cell.angle_beta   90.00
_cell.angle_gamma   90.00
#
_symmetry.space_group_name_H-M   'P 1'
#
loop_
_entity.id
_entity.type
_entity.pdbx_description
1 polymer ?
#
loop_
_entity_poly.entity_id
_entity_poly.type
_entity_poly.pdbx_seq_one_letter_code
_entity_poly.pdbx_strand_id
1 'polypeptide(L)'
;MSLSRTLSVTLTLSLLLAACSQQAVPADQAAAPSFQAPTAAQAQTNAALDTFARQLAVSLMDPGVRSLIAEQTALAFDGDTEALYTSLASQSTGTKTFAQALSSGLSAQSLSTLAAQVPKLNIAVRGGQWDHAGVTPWVAVSPEGGDEFAPVVAYDAQGRAHQLDSHKAPAMPVVVVGVNERVDDAGALLPESLPIPVQRTGNLTAQGCYSVKLVRVDLYDDKEPWTRGKAEIYVAVSGPGIGWRGHMRMITEPGDYLDAIQSFGCTNGDVRFYWYEADGGSENHAISVGPWSFGISNDSSDDFLGSITMAKSLFEGTSVNARNLGDLKQYTH
;
A
#
# COMPACT_ATOMS: atom_id res chain seq x y z
N MET A 1 -17.25 3.62 -90.98
CA MET A 1 -15.86 4.09 -90.81
C MET A 1 -15.86 5.60 -90.94
N SER A 2 -15.72 6.32 -89.84
CA SER A 2 -15.25 7.72 -89.80
C SER A 2 -14.93 8.04 -88.34
N LEU A 3 -13.64 8.17 -88.04
CA LEU A 3 -13.14 8.63 -86.75
C LEU A 3 -13.35 10.14 -86.66
N SER A 4 -13.91 10.63 -85.55
CA SER A 4 -13.77 12.02 -85.15
C SER A 4 -12.98 12.08 -83.84
N ARG A 5 -11.77 12.61 -83.93
CA ARG A 5 -10.86 12.91 -82.81
C ARG A 5 -11.18 14.32 -82.31
N THR A 6 -11.53 14.44 -81.04
CA THR A 6 -11.54 15.73 -80.32
C THR A 6 -10.38 15.77 -79.34
N LEU A 7 -9.40 16.63 -79.64
CA LEU A 7 -8.32 17.04 -78.74
C LEU A 7 -8.93 17.69 -77.48
N SER A 8 -8.60 17.15 -76.31
CA SER A 8 -8.81 17.85 -75.03
C SER A 8 -7.53 18.58 -74.67
N VAL A 9 -7.64 19.90 -74.52
CA VAL A 9 -6.57 20.80 -74.04
C VAL A 9 -6.54 20.69 -72.52
N THR A 10 -5.46 20.15 -71.96
CA THR A 10 -5.22 20.06 -70.52
C THR A 10 -4.73 21.42 -70.01
N LEU A 11 -5.58 22.14 -69.28
CA LEU A 11 -5.20 23.37 -68.57
C LEU A 11 -4.56 22.98 -67.23
N THR A 12 -3.22 23.04 -67.15
CA THR A 12 -2.47 22.83 -65.90
C THR A 12 -2.60 24.06 -65.01
N LEU A 13 -3.43 23.96 -63.97
CA LEU A 13 -3.55 24.94 -62.90
C LEU A 13 -2.48 24.66 -61.84
N SER A 14 -1.42 25.46 -61.84
CA SER A 14 -0.34 25.40 -60.84
C SER A 14 -0.83 25.97 -59.50
N LEU A 15 -1.22 25.10 -58.57
CA LEU A 15 -1.46 25.47 -57.17
C LEU A 15 -0.12 25.73 -56.47
N LEU A 16 0.15 26.99 -56.12
CA LEU A 16 1.18 27.39 -55.17
C LEU A 16 0.73 26.96 -53.75
N LEU A 17 1.25 25.85 -53.26
CA LEU A 17 1.17 25.46 -51.85
C LEU A 17 2.10 26.37 -51.04
N ALA A 18 1.52 27.33 -50.32
CA ALA A 18 2.22 28.06 -49.28
C ALA A 18 2.53 27.08 -48.13
N ALA A 19 3.80 26.66 -48.05
CA ALA A 19 4.30 25.87 -46.94
C ALA A 19 4.32 26.74 -45.67
N CYS A 20 3.29 26.61 -44.83
CA CYS A 20 3.39 27.03 -43.45
C CYS A 20 4.36 26.07 -42.76
N SER A 21 5.60 26.52 -42.52
CA SER A 21 6.53 25.87 -41.61
C SER A 21 6.00 26.01 -40.19
N GLN A 22 5.09 25.13 -39.81
CA GLN A 22 4.66 24.97 -38.43
C GLN A 22 5.83 24.30 -37.71
N GLN A 23 6.62 25.10 -36.99
CA GLN A 23 7.62 24.58 -36.06
C GLN A 23 6.90 23.62 -35.13
N ALA A 24 7.21 22.33 -35.25
CA ALA A 24 6.81 21.33 -34.28
C ALA A 24 7.42 21.77 -32.95
N VAL A 25 6.58 22.25 -32.05
CA VAL A 25 6.92 22.32 -30.63
C VAL A 25 7.25 20.89 -30.24
N PRO A 26 8.47 20.58 -29.75
CA PRO A 26 8.74 19.25 -29.25
C PRO A 26 7.69 18.96 -28.19
N ALA A 27 6.86 17.95 -28.44
CA ALA A 27 6.04 17.38 -27.39
C ALA A 27 7.03 16.95 -26.31
N ASP A 28 6.95 17.60 -25.16
CA ASP A 28 7.57 17.15 -23.94
C ASP A 28 6.87 15.82 -23.63
N GLN A 29 7.40 14.72 -24.21
CA GLN A 29 7.02 13.37 -23.83
C GLN A 29 7.61 13.19 -22.43
N ALA A 30 6.86 13.65 -21.43
CA ALA A 30 7.00 13.10 -20.09
C ALA A 30 6.92 11.59 -20.26
N ALA A 31 8.03 10.89 -19.98
CA ALA A 31 8.05 9.45 -20.01
C ALA A 31 6.91 8.95 -19.13
N ALA A 32 6.07 8.07 -19.67
CA ALA A 32 5.08 7.39 -18.84
C ALA A 32 5.83 6.74 -17.66
N PRO A 33 5.32 6.83 -16.43
CA PRO A 33 5.92 6.16 -15.29
C PRO A 33 6.13 4.69 -15.64
N SER A 34 7.37 4.22 -15.50
CA SER A 34 7.71 2.83 -15.69
C SER A 34 7.62 2.15 -14.32
N PHE A 35 6.54 1.42 -14.09
CA PHE A 35 6.46 0.55 -12.92
C PHE A 35 7.61 -0.44 -12.94
N GLN A 36 8.29 -0.59 -11.81
CA GLN A 36 9.35 -1.58 -11.68
C GLN A 36 8.75 -2.98 -11.76
N ALA A 37 9.34 -3.85 -12.58
CA ALA A 37 8.90 -5.24 -12.62
C ALA A 37 9.19 -5.92 -11.27
N PRO A 38 8.33 -6.84 -10.80
CA PRO A 38 8.58 -7.58 -9.57
C PRO A 38 9.94 -8.28 -9.59
N THR A 39 10.64 -8.27 -8.46
CA THR A 39 11.86 -9.05 -8.27
C THR A 39 11.58 -10.55 -8.41
N ALA A 40 12.62 -11.37 -8.59
CA ALA A 40 12.46 -12.82 -8.67
C ALA A 40 11.81 -13.42 -7.40
N ALA A 41 12.10 -12.85 -6.22
CA ALA A 41 11.50 -13.25 -4.96
C ALA A 41 10.00 -12.88 -4.91
N GLN A 42 9.65 -11.64 -5.26
CA GLN A 42 8.25 -11.20 -5.35
C GLN A 42 7.46 -12.02 -6.38
N ALA A 43 8.05 -12.31 -7.54
CA ALA A 43 7.41 -13.17 -8.55
C ALA A 43 7.13 -14.59 -8.03
N GLN A 44 8.04 -15.15 -7.21
CA GLN A 44 7.82 -16.44 -6.56
C GLN A 44 6.70 -16.37 -5.51
N THR A 45 6.69 -15.33 -4.67
CA THR A 45 5.61 -15.05 -3.72
C THR A 45 4.27 -14.94 -4.44
N ASN A 46 4.20 -14.14 -5.51
CA ASN A 46 2.97 -13.93 -6.29
C ASN A 46 2.44 -15.22 -6.92
N ALA A 47 3.33 -16.09 -7.41
CA ALA A 47 2.94 -17.41 -7.90
C ALA A 47 2.38 -18.31 -6.78
N ALA A 48 2.92 -18.19 -5.56
CA ALA A 48 2.41 -18.91 -4.40
C ALA A 48 1.03 -18.38 -3.97
N LEU A 49 0.85 -17.06 -3.92
CA LEU A 49 -0.42 -16.40 -3.65
C LEU A 49 -1.49 -16.80 -4.67
N ASP A 50 -1.16 -16.80 -5.96
CA ASP A 50 -2.09 -17.21 -7.04
C ASP A 50 -2.57 -18.65 -6.87
N THR A 51 -1.64 -19.56 -6.58
CA THR A 51 -1.96 -20.96 -6.35
C THR A 51 -2.86 -21.13 -5.12
N PHE A 52 -2.56 -20.41 -4.04
CA PHE A 52 -3.36 -20.44 -2.82
C PHE A 52 -4.76 -19.88 -3.05
N ALA A 53 -4.88 -18.73 -3.73
CA ALA A 53 -6.14 -18.07 -4.04
C ALA A 53 -7.08 -18.98 -4.84
N ARG A 54 -6.56 -19.74 -5.81
CA ARG A 54 -7.35 -20.73 -6.58
C ARG A 54 -7.87 -21.86 -5.70
N GLN A 55 -7.06 -22.38 -4.77
CA GLN A 55 -7.53 -23.42 -3.85
C GLN A 55 -8.57 -22.88 -2.87
N LEU A 56 -8.35 -21.67 -2.36
CA LEU A 56 -9.27 -21.00 -1.47
C LEU A 56 -10.61 -20.73 -2.16
N ALA A 57 -10.59 -20.28 -3.42
CA ALA A 57 -11.81 -20.00 -4.18
C ALA A 57 -12.73 -21.23 -4.27
N VAL A 58 -12.15 -22.40 -4.55
CA VAL A 58 -12.90 -23.66 -4.59
C VAL A 58 -13.36 -24.08 -3.19
N SER A 59 -12.52 -23.92 -2.16
CA SER A 59 -12.88 -24.33 -0.79
C SER A 59 -13.98 -23.48 -0.17
N LEU A 60 -14.17 -22.23 -0.64
CA LEU A 60 -15.29 -21.37 -0.24
C LEU A 60 -16.67 -21.90 -0.64
N MET A 61 -16.78 -23.00 -1.41
CA MET A 61 -18.05 -23.73 -1.54
C MET A 61 -18.50 -24.38 -0.22
N ASP A 62 -17.56 -24.71 0.67
CA ASP A 62 -17.84 -25.22 2.00
C ASP A 62 -18.30 -24.07 2.93
N PRO A 63 -19.52 -24.11 3.48
CA PRO A 63 -20.00 -23.09 4.41
C PRO A 63 -19.14 -22.97 5.68
N GLY A 64 -18.53 -24.07 6.15
CA GLY A 64 -17.66 -24.04 7.32
C GLY A 64 -16.36 -23.26 7.08
N VAL A 65 -15.84 -23.29 5.86
CA VAL A 65 -14.68 -22.45 5.45
C VAL A 65 -15.08 -20.98 5.46
N ARG A 66 -16.24 -20.64 4.89
CA ARG A 66 -16.74 -19.26 4.85
C ARG A 66 -16.99 -18.68 6.24
N SER A 67 -17.68 -19.43 7.11
CA SER A 67 -17.93 -19.02 8.49
C SER A 67 -16.64 -18.79 9.26
N LEU A 68 -15.67 -19.71 9.16
CA LEU A 68 -14.39 -19.56 9.84
C LEU A 68 -13.64 -18.29 9.40
N ILE A 69 -13.55 -18.03 8.10
CA ILE A 69 -12.89 -16.80 7.59
C ILE A 69 -13.63 -15.57 8.09
N ALA A 70 -14.97 -15.54 7.97
CA ALA A 70 -15.76 -14.38 8.42
C ALA A 70 -15.58 -14.10 9.91
N GLU A 71 -15.58 -15.13 10.75
CA GLU A 71 -15.39 -15.00 12.21
C GLU A 71 -13.99 -14.53 12.57
N GLN A 72 -12.96 -15.11 11.96
CA GLN A 72 -11.57 -14.82 12.32
C GLN A 72 -11.10 -13.46 11.79
N THR A 73 -11.52 -13.07 10.59
CA THR A 73 -11.23 -11.74 10.04
C THR A 73 -11.97 -10.62 10.77
N ALA A 74 -13.15 -10.89 11.34
CA ALA A 74 -13.88 -9.92 12.16
C ALA A 74 -13.20 -9.59 13.51
N LEU A 75 -12.21 -10.38 13.94
CA LEU A 75 -11.45 -10.09 15.16
C LEU A 75 -10.52 -8.89 15.01
N ALA A 76 -10.16 -8.53 13.77
CA ALA A 76 -9.28 -7.42 13.44
C ALA A 76 -8.01 -7.34 14.31
N PHE A 77 -7.22 -8.43 14.30
CA PHE A 77 -6.13 -8.62 15.25
C PHE A 77 -5.03 -7.54 15.14
N ASP A 78 -4.83 -6.99 13.95
CA ASP A 78 -3.87 -5.93 13.62
C ASP A 78 -4.53 -4.57 13.36
N GLY A 79 -5.87 -4.52 13.32
CA GLY A 79 -6.64 -3.33 12.98
C GLY A 79 -7.48 -3.49 11.70
N ASP A 80 -7.26 -4.54 10.91
CA ASP A 80 -7.91 -4.78 9.62
C ASP A 80 -8.76 -6.05 9.60
N THR A 81 -9.69 -6.15 8.64
CA THR A 81 -10.57 -7.32 8.51
C THR A 81 -9.84 -8.51 7.89
N GLU A 82 -8.88 -9.08 8.62
CA GLU A 82 -7.99 -10.14 8.14
C GLU A 82 -7.50 -11.10 9.22
N ALA A 83 -6.92 -12.22 8.77
CA ALA A 83 -6.33 -13.24 9.61
C ALA A 83 -5.14 -13.89 8.90
N LEU A 84 -4.11 -14.23 9.67
CA LEU A 84 -2.99 -15.03 9.17
C LEU A 84 -3.42 -16.47 8.87
N TYR A 85 -2.96 -17.05 7.77
CA TYR A 85 -3.22 -18.45 7.44
C TYR A 85 -2.79 -19.40 8.57
N THR A 86 -1.68 -19.11 9.23
CA THR A 86 -1.15 -19.91 10.34
C THR A 86 -2.10 -20.00 11.53
N SER A 87 -2.91 -18.96 11.77
CA SER A 87 -3.94 -18.99 12.82
C SER A 87 -5.17 -19.80 12.40
N LEU A 88 -5.45 -19.90 11.10
CA LEU A 88 -6.61 -20.60 10.54
C LEU A 88 -6.37 -22.09 10.31
N ALA A 89 -5.16 -22.47 9.89
CA ALA A 89 -4.86 -23.77 9.27
C ALA A 89 -5.34 -25.01 10.06
N SER A 90 -5.24 -24.96 11.40
CA SER A 90 -5.64 -26.05 12.30
C SER A 90 -7.06 -25.94 12.84
N GLN A 91 -7.74 -24.81 12.62
CA GLN A 91 -9.10 -24.59 13.11
C GLN A 91 -10.11 -25.44 12.34
N SER A 92 -11.17 -25.86 13.02
CA SER A 92 -12.22 -26.71 12.45
C SER A 92 -13.14 -25.92 11.54
N THR A 93 -13.45 -26.49 10.37
CA THR A 93 -14.53 -26.04 9.47
C THR A 93 -15.77 -26.94 9.61
N GLY A 94 -15.89 -27.64 10.74
CA GLY A 94 -16.97 -28.59 11.05
C GLY A 94 -16.51 -30.04 10.91
N THR A 95 -16.15 -30.49 9.72
CA THR A 95 -15.75 -31.90 9.46
C THR A 95 -14.27 -32.10 9.18
N LYS A 96 -13.54 -31.00 8.92
CA LYS A 96 -12.13 -30.95 8.55
C LYS A 96 -11.47 -29.79 9.27
N THR A 97 -10.14 -29.73 9.25
CA THR A 97 -9.45 -28.46 9.52
C THR A 97 -9.48 -27.57 8.28
N PHE A 98 -9.23 -26.27 8.45
CA PHE A 98 -9.14 -25.33 7.33
C PHE A 98 -8.14 -25.80 6.27
N ALA A 99 -6.92 -26.19 6.66
CA ALA A 99 -5.91 -26.70 5.72
C ALA A 99 -6.38 -27.95 4.96
N GLN A 100 -7.13 -28.86 5.60
CA GLN A 100 -7.70 -30.04 4.96
C GLN A 100 -8.87 -29.71 4.03
N ALA A 101 -9.61 -28.63 4.30
CA ALA A 101 -10.67 -28.15 3.43
C ALA A 101 -10.11 -27.52 2.15
N LEU A 102 -8.96 -26.81 2.25
CA LEU A 102 -8.25 -26.24 1.10
C LEU A 102 -7.55 -27.30 0.24
N SER A 103 -7.19 -28.45 0.81
CA SER A 103 -6.42 -29.50 0.12
C SER A 103 -7.26 -30.40 -0.82
N SER A 104 -8.46 -29.99 -1.24
CA SER A 104 -9.28 -30.82 -2.15
C SER A 104 -8.73 -30.87 -3.59
N GLY A 105 -7.86 -29.92 -3.98
CA GLY A 105 -7.21 -29.87 -5.30
C GLY A 105 -5.68 -30.01 -5.28
N LEU A 106 -5.04 -29.87 -4.11
CA LEU A 106 -3.60 -30.07 -3.88
C LEU A 106 -3.40 -30.93 -2.64
N SER A 107 -2.32 -31.70 -2.56
CA SER A 107 -2.02 -32.44 -1.31
C SER A 107 -1.83 -31.46 -0.14
N ALA A 108 -2.19 -31.86 1.08
CA ALA A 108 -1.95 -31.03 2.27
C ALA A 108 -0.46 -30.67 2.44
N GLN A 109 0.45 -31.54 1.99
CA GLN A 109 1.89 -31.28 1.96
C GLN A 109 2.26 -30.18 0.96
N SER A 110 1.59 -30.12 -0.19
CA SER A 110 1.80 -29.05 -1.18
C SER A 110 1.32 -27.71 -0.62
N LEU A 111 0.18 -27.69 0.08
CA LEU A 111 -0.35 -26.48 0.71
C LEU A 111 0.54 -26.00 1.86
N SER A 112 1.08 -26.90 2.67
CA SER A 112 2.02 -26.53 3.74
C SER A 112 3.35 -26.00 3.18
N THR A 113 3.87 -26.59 2.11
CA THR A 113 5.04 -26.05 1.40
C THR A 113 4.75 -24.67 0.80
N LEU A 114 3.56 -24.46 0.24
CA LEU A 114 3.14 -23.17 -0.32
C LEU A 114 3.09 -22.09 0.78
N ALA A 115 2.40 -22.38 1.88
CA ALA A 115 2.30 -21.46 3.01
C ALA A 115 3.67 -21.16 3.64
N ALA A 116 4.59 -22.14 3.66
CA ALA A 116 5.95 -21.90 4.16
C ALA A 116 6.78 -20.97 3.24
N GLN A 117 6.40 -20.81 1.97
CA GLN A 117 7.03 -19.83 1.07
C GLN A 117 6.54 -18.40 1.32
N VAL A 118 5.41 -18.25 2.01
CA VAL A 118 4.81 -16.96 2.34
C VAL A 118 4.50 -16.93 3.84
N PRO A 119 5.52 -16.72 4.70
CA PRO A 119 5.35 -16.83 6.17
C PRO A 119 4.24 -15.94 6.74
N LYS A 120 4.06 -14.76 6.13
CA LYS A 120 3.04 -13.77 6.52
C LYS A 120 1.76 -13.86 5.67
N LEU A 121 1.48 -15.03 5.08
CA LEU A 121 0.29 -15.25 4.26
C LEU A 121 -0.97 -14.86 5.04
N ASN A 122 -1.68 -13.85 4.53
CA ASN A 122 -2.92 -13.37 5.13
C ASN A 122 -4.13 -13.66 4.23
N ILE A 123 -5.28 -13.72 4.89
CA ILE A 123 -6.59 -13.85 4.26
C ILE A 123 -7.45 -12.71 4.81
N ALA A 124 -7.84 -11.80 3.92
CA ALA A 124 -8.62 -10.62 4.21
C ALA A 124 -10.04 -10.73 3.62
N VAL A 125 -10.98 -9.99 4.19
CA VAL A 125 -12.32 -9.78 3.61
C VAL A 125 -12.48 -8.30 3.31
N ARG A 126 -12.70 -7.97 2.04
CA ARG A 126 -12.79 -6.59 1.54
C ARG A 126 -14.03 -6.40 0.64
N GLY A 127 -14.33 -5.15 0.31
CA GLY A 127 -15.45 -4.77 -0.56
C GLY A 127 -16.78 -4.68 0.19
N GLY A 128 -17.84 -5.20 -0.43
CA GLY A 128 -19.19 -5.17 0.15
C GLY A 128 -19.34 -6.01 1.43
N GLN A 129 -20.45 -5.78 2.14
CA GLN A 129 -20.83 -6.60 3.31
C GLN A 129 -20.99 -8.08 2.92
N TRP A 130 -20.50 -8.98 3.78
CA TRP A 130 -20.49 -10.40 3.50
C TRP A 130 -21.53 -11.19 4.32
N ASP A 131 -22.59 -11.65 3.65
CA ASP A 131 -23.43 -12.75 4.14
C ASP A 131 -22.76 -14.09 3.82
N HIS A 132 -21.92 -14.58 4.73
CA HIS A 132 -21.16 -15.82 4.55
C HIS A 132 -22.04 -17.09 4.48
N ALA A 133 -23.29 -17.03 4.92
CA ALA A 133 -24.23 -18.15 4.80
C ALA A 133 -24.74 -18.27 3.35
N GLY A 134 -25.13 -17.16 2.74
CA GLY A 134 -25.76 -17.11 1.42
C GLY A 134 -24.84 -16.81 0.23
N VAL A 135 -23.67 -16.20 0.46
CA VAL A 135 -22.79 -15.68 -0.60
C VAL A 135 -21.43 -16.36 -0.56
N THR A 136 -21.05 -16.96 -1.69
CA THR A 136 -19.67 -17.41 -1.94
C THR A 136 -18.91 -16.30 -2.66
N PRO A 137 -17.96 -15.62 -2.00
CA PRO A 137 -17.22 -14.52 -2.60
C PRO A 137 -16.18 -15.02 -3.60
N TRP A 138 -15.67 -14.12 -4.44
CA TRP A 138 -14.47 -14.38 -5.22
C TRP A 138 -13.22 -14.25 -4.34
N VAL A 139 -12.10 -14.82 -4.80
CA VAL A 139 -10.81 -14.72 -4.13
C VAL A 139 -9.83 -13.95 -5.00
N ALA A 140 -9.47 -12.75 -4.58
CA ALA A 140 -8.46 -11.91 -5.23
C ALA A 140 -7.05 -12.15 -4.67
N VAL A 141 -6.04 -11.81 -5.46
CA VAL A 141 -4.64 -11.77 -5.04
C VAL A 141 -4.22 -10.31 -4.90
N SER A 142 -3.62 -9.96 -3.76
CA SER A 142 -2.84 -8.73 -3.60
C SER A 142 -1.38 -9.05 -3.95
N PRO A 143 -0.87 -8.65 -5.12
CA PRO A 143 0.48 -8.99 -5.54
C PRO A 143 1.53 -8.13 -4.82
N GLU A 144 2.72 -8.69 -4.65
CA GLU A 144 3.91 -8.00 -4.16
C GLU A 144 4.71 -7.39 -5.32
N GLY A 145 5.05 -6.11 -5.20
CA GLY A 145 5.75 -5.32 -6.21
C GLY A 145 5.00 -5.19 -7.54
N GLY A 146 5.59 -4.46 -8.49
CA GLY A 146 4.94 -4.19 -9.77
C GLY A 146 4.09 -2.92 -9.78
N ASP A 147 3.14 -2.86 -10.71
CA ASP A 147 2.09 -1.85 -10.73
C ASP A 147 0.96 -2.29 -9.79
N GLU A 148 0.88 -1.71 -8.60
CA GLU A 148 -0.17 -2.00 -7.61
C GLU A 148 -1.58 -1.61 -8.08
N PHE A 149 -1.67 -0.73 -9.08
CA PHE A 149 -2.91 -0.33 -9.72
C PHE A 149 -3.23 -1.15 -10.96
N ALA A 150 -2.44 -2.17 -11.30
CA ALA A 150 -2.81 -3.13 -12.32
C ALA A 150 -4.16 -3.80 -11.99
N PRO A 151 -4.93 -4.24 -13.00
CA PRO A 151 -6.19 -4.95 -12.76
C PRO A 151 -6.00 -6.15 -11.84
N VAL A 152 -6.79 -6.20 -10.76
CA VAL A 152 -6.72 -7.24 -9.74
C VAL A 152 -7.31 -8.53 -10.28
N VAL A 153 -6.53 -9.62 -10.25
CA VAL A 153 -7.03 -10.94 -10.65
C VAL A 153 -7.78 -11.59 -9.48
N ALA A 154 -9.00 -12.05 -9.76
CA ALA A 154 -9.82 -12.77 -8.79
C ALA A 154 -10.37 -14.09 -9.35
N TYR A 155 -10.55 -15.09 -8.50
CA TYR A 155 -11.03 -16.42 -8.84
C TYR A 155 -12.41 -16.67 -8.25
N ASP A 156 -13.34 -17.14 -9.07
CA ASP A 156 -14.62 -17.65 -8.57
C ASP A 156 -14.51 -19.09 -8.05
N ALA A 157 -15.59 -19.59 -7.44
CA ALA A 157 -15.65 -20.95 -6.90
C ALA A 157 -15.50 -22.08 -7.94
N GLN A 158 -15.52 -21.75 -9.24
CA GLN A 158 -15.23 -22.68 -10.33
C GLN A 158 -13.77 -22.58 -10.81
N GLY A 159 -12.96 -21.73 -10.18
CA GLY A 159 -11.57 -21.47 -10.54
C GLY A 159 -11.39 -20.58 -11.76
N ARG A 160 -12.45 -19.91 -12.25
CA ARG A 160 -12.35 -19.00 -13.40
C ARG A 160 -11.80 -17.66 -12.93
N ALA A 161 -10.87 -17.11 -13.70
CA ALA A 161 -10.27 -15.81 -13.46
C ALA A 161 -11.20 -14.68 -13.94
N HIS A 162 -11.26 -13.62 -13.15
CA HIS A 162 -11.95 -12.35 -13.42
C HIS A 162 -10.96 -11.21 -13.15
N GLN A 163 -11.18 -10.06 -13.75
CA GLN A 163 -10.42 -8.85 -13.45
C GLN A 163 -11.32 -7.86 -12.73
N LEU A 164 -10.80 -7.31 -11.64
CA LEU A 164 -11.42 -6.26 -10.85
C LEU A 164 -10.61 -4.96 -11.00
N ASP A 165 -11.30 -3.83 -10.86
CA ASP A 165 -10.65 -2.52 -10.82
C ASP A 165 -9.92 -2.36 -9.47
N SER A 166 -8.63 -2.05 -9.52
CA SER A 166 -7.77 -1.80 -8.36
C SER A 166 -8.12 -0.49 -7.64
N HIS A 167 -8.65 0.50 -8.36
CA HIS A 167 -8.96 1.82 -7.82
C HIS A 167 -10.33 1.88 -7.12
N LYS A 168 -11.15 0.84 -7.31
CA LYS A 168 -12.52 0.84 -6.82
C LYS A 168 -12.88 -0.50 -6.19
N ALA A 169 -13.00 -0.46 -4.86
CA ALA A 169 -13.50 -1.58 -4.07
C ALA A 169 -14.82 -2.12 -4.67
N PRO A 170 -14.92 -3.44 -4.91
CA PRO A 170 -16.13 -4.06 -5.41
C PRO A 170 -17.31 -3.90 -4.44
N ALA A 171 -18.53 -3.75 -4.98
CA ALA A 171 -19.75 -3.70 -4.17
C ALA A 171 -20.13 -5.08 -3.58
N MET A 172 -19.53 -6.16 -4.07
CA MET A 172 -19.66 -7.51 -3.54
C MET A 172 -18.49 -7.84 -2.61
N PRO A 173 -18.67 -8.75 -1.63
CA PRO A 173 -17.55 -9.19 -0.81
C PRO A 173 -16.53 -9.94 -1.66
N VAL A 174 -15.26 -9.67 -1.40
CA VAL A 174 -14.12 -10.37 -1.99
C VAL A 174 -13.19 -10.80 -0.87
N VAL A 175 -12.78 -12.06 -0.91
CA VAL A 175 -11.70 -12.54 -0.05
C VAL A 175 -10.38 -12.21 -0.74
N VAL A 176 -9.44 -11.59 -0.05
CA VAL A 176 -8.14 -11.22 -0.62
C VAL A 176 -7.06 -12.06 0.04
N VAL A 177 -6.11 -12.56 -0.76
CA VAL A 177 -4.94 -13.29 -0.29
C VAL A 177 -3.71 -12.45 -0.61
N GLY A 178 -2.87 -12.20 0.39
CA GLY A 178 -1.67 -11.40 0.25
C GLY A 178 -0.60 -11.76 1.29
N VAL A 179 0.23 -10.77 1.59
CA VAL A 179 1.26 -10.81 2.63
C VAL A 179 0.89 -9.74 3.64
N ASN A 180 0.85 -10.06 4.93
CA ASN A 180 0.62 -9.07 5.99
C ASN A 180 1.91 -8.31 6.30
N GLU A 181 1.83 -7.00 6.23
CA GLU A 181 2.91 -6.03 6.46
C GLU A 181 3.10 -5.67 7.95
N ARG A 182 2.07 -5.89 8.78
CA ARG A 182 2.06 -5.55 10.22
C ARG A 182 2.62 -6.61 11.15
N VAL A 183 3.07 -7.75 10.62
CA VAL A 183 3.67 -8.83 11.42
C VAL A 183 5.11 -9.15 11.01
N ASP A 184 5.87 -9.74 11.94
CA ASP A 184 7.14 -10.38 11.63
C ASP A 184 6.95 -11.76 10.98
N ASP A 185 8.05 -12.41 10.59
CA ASP A 185 8.00 -13.75 9.96
C ASP A 185 7.46 -14.85 10.88
N ALA A 186 7.36 -14.59 12.19
CA ALA A 186 6.74 -15.48 13.16
C ALA A 186 5.23 -15.18 13.35
N GLY A 187 4.69 -14.16 12.68
CA GLY A 187 3.30 -13.74 12.77
C GLY A 187 3.00 -12.88 14.01
N ALA A 188 4.02 -12.36 14.69
CA ALA A 188 3.84 -11.44 15.81
C ALA A 188 3.72 -10.00 15.29
N LEU A 189 2.79 -9.23 15.85
CA LEU A 189 2.62 -7.81 15.51
C LEU A 189 3.92 -7.04 15.71
N LEU A 190 4.27 -6.25 14.69
CA LEU A 190 5.40 -5.34 14.77
C LEU A 190 5.14 -4.28 15.85
N PRO A 191 6.17 -3.89 16.62
CA PRO A 191 6.01 -2.92 17.70
C PRO A 191 5.68 -1.53 17.17
N GLU A 192 4.68 -0.88 17.78
CA GLU A 192 4.18 0.47 17.40
C GLU A 192 5.25 1.57 17.46
N SER A 193 6.26 1.43 18.31
CA SER A 193 7.38 2.36 18.42
C SER A 193 8.69 1.59 18.31
N LEU A 194 9.44 1.86 17.25
CA LEU A 194 10.80 1.35 17.15
C LEU A 194 11.76 2.30 17.86
N PRO A 195 12.58 1.83 18.82
CA PRO A 195 13.55 2.68 19.48
C PRO A 195 14.59 3.18 18.48
N ILE A 196 14.68 4.51 18.32
CA ILE A 196 15.85 5.14 17.67
C ILE A 196 17.00 5.09 18.66
N PRO A 197 18.25 4.81 18.22
CA PRO A 197 19.42 5.15 19.01
C PRO A 197 19.43 6.67 19.23
N VAL A 198 18.87 7.12 20.36
CA VAL A 198 18.85 8.53 20.73
C VAL A 198 20.30 8.94 21.00
N GLN A 199 20.97 9.53 20.02
CA GLN A 199 22.14 10.35 20.31
C GLN A 199 21.64 11.60 21.03
N ARG A 200 21.49 11.51 22.36
CA ARG A 200 21.25 12.67 23.24
C ARG A 200 22.51 13.54 23.21
N THR A 201 22.66 14.37 22.19
CA THR A 201 23.67 15.42 22.18
C THR A 201 23.19 16.59 23.04
N GLY A 202 23.29 16.41 24.35
CA GLY A 202 23.17 17.47 25.33
C GLY A 202 21.95 17.38 26.24
N ASN A 203 22.20 17.54 27.55
CA ASN A 203 21.18 17.92 28.51
C ASN A 203 20.74 19.36 28.18
N LEU A 204 19.69 19.52 27.36
CA LEU A 204 19.04 20.82 27.20
C LEU A 204 18.49 21.23 28.57
N THR A 205 19.01 22.32 29.13
CA THR A 205 18.47 22.90 30.36
C THR A 205 17.07 23.45 30.08
N ALA A 206 16.17 23.37 31.07
CA ALA A 206 14.75 23.73 30.93
C ALA A 206 14.50 25.17 30.42
N GLN A 207 15.49 26.07 30.46
CA GLN A 207 15.40 27.45 29.99
C GLN A 207 15.56 27.65 28.47
N GLY A 208 15.75 26.58 27.69
CA GLY A 208 15.85 26.66 26.22
C GLY A 208 15.19 25.49 25.48
N CYS A 209 14.28 24.78 26.14
CA CYS A 209 13.67 23.53 25.68
C CYS A 209 12.21 23.79 25.28
N TYR A 210 11.93 23.72 23.99
CA TYR A 210 10.59 23.87 23.41
C TYR A 210 9.97 22.49 23.22
N SER A 211 8.85 22.22 23.90
CA SER A 211 8.14 20.95 23.78
C SER A 211 7.54 20.79 22.38
N VAL A 212 7.81 19.66 21.75
CA VAL A 212 7.30 19.32 20.41
C VAL A 212 6.19 18.30 20.55
N LYS A 213 5.03 18.65 20.00
CA LYS A 213 3.82 17.87 20.06
C LYS A 213 3.15 17.85 18.69
N LEU A 214 2.70 16.68 18.25
CA LEU A 214 1.70 16.54 17.19
C LEU A 214 0.33 16.58 17.85
N VAL A 215 -0.51 17.50 17.39
CA VAL A 215 -1.87 17.67 17.92
C VAL A 215 -2.93 17.21 16.94
N ARG A 216 -2.65 17.33 15.64
CA ARG A 216 -3.55 16.91 14.58
C ARG A 216 -2.80 16.46 13.33
N VAL A 217 -3.28 15.39 12.72
CA VAL A 217 -2.97 14.96 11.35
C VAL A 217 -4.26 14.43 10.76
N ASP A 218 -4.54 14.82 9.53
CA ASP A 218 -5.70 14.39 8.74
C ASP A 218 -5.19 13.58 7.54
N LEU A 219 -5.72 12.38 7.32
CA LEU A 219 -5.45 11.58 6.13
C LEU A 219 -6.57 11.80 5.11
N TYR A 220 -6.21 12.31 3.93
CA TYR A 220 -7.19 12.64 2.89
C TYR A 220 -7.36 11.52 1.87
N ASP A 221 -6.28 10.83 1.54
CA ASP A 221 -6.18 9.80 0.52
C ASP A 221 -4.88 9.04 0.82
N ASP A 222 -4.97 7.73 1.07
CA ASP A 222 -3.85 6.83 1.31
C ASP A 222 -3.27 6.23 0.03
N LYS A 223 -3.96 6.42 -1.10
CA LYS A 223 -3.55 5.89 -2.41
C LYS A 223 -3.32 4.39 -2.46
N GLU A 224 -3.69 3.63 -1.45
CA GLU A 224 -3.56 2.18 -1.52
C GLU A 224 -4.70 1.55 -2.32
N PRO A 225 -4.43 0.51 -3.13
CA PRO A 225 -5.50 -0.27 -3.71
C PRO A 225 -6.25 -1.00 -2.59
N TRP A 226 -7.56 -1.17 -2.76
CA TRP A 226 -8.45 -1.77 -1.75
C TRP A 226 -8.05 -3.20 -1.33
N THR A 227 -7.14 -3.85 -2.06
CA THR A 227 -6.60 -5.18 -1.75
C THR A 227 -5.58 -5.17 -0.63
N ARG A 228 -4.88 -4.06 -0.35
CA ARG A 228 -3.85 -3.96 0.69
C ARG A 228 -4.46 -3.93 2.08
N GLY A 229 -5.44 -3.06 2.29
CA GLY A 229 -6.06 -2.91 3.60
C GLY A 229 -6.17 -1.45 3.94
N LYS A 230 -5.97 -1.14 5.21
CA LYS A 230 -5.74 0.23 5.62
C LYS A 230 -4.24 0.52 5.56
N ALA A 231 -3.87 1.77 5.33
CA ALA A 231 -2.47 2.14 5.26
C ALA A 231 -1.76 2.14 6.62
N GLU A 232 -0.47 1.78 6.63
CA GLU A 232 0.40 1.91 7.80
C GLU A 232 1.21 3.20 7.73
N ILE A 233 0.64 4.29 8.22
CA ILE A 233 1.33 5.58 8.24
C ILE A 233 2.27 5.67 9.44
N TYR A 234 3.56 5.86 9.17
CA TYR A 234 4.58 6.08 10.17
C TYR A 234 5.00 7.54 10.26
N VAL A 235 5.35 7.95 11.48
CA VAL A 235 6.00 9.22 11.78
C VAL A 235 7.44 9.01 12.17
N ALA A 236 8.35 9.78 11.59
CA ALA A 236 9.66 10.08 12.14
C ALA A 236 9.77 11.57 12.50
N VAL A 237 10.34 11.87 13.67
CA VAL A 237 10.57 13.23 14.15
C VAL A 237 12.03 13.37 14.55
N SER A 238 12.63 14.47 14.14
CA SER A 238 14.04 14.74 14.38
C SER A 238 14.34 16.20 14.63
N GLY A 239 15.31 16.45 15.49
CA GLY A 239 15.84 17.78 15.74
C GLY A 239 16.91 17.71 16.83
N PRO A 240 17.62 18.82 17.12
CA PRO A 240 18.55 18.84 18.24
C PRO A 240 17.86 18.40 19.54
N GLY A 241 18.35 17.32 20.15
CA GLY A 241 17.78 16.74 21.38
C GLY A 241 16.49 15.92 21.21
N ILE A 242 15.96 15.78 19.99
CA ILE A 242 14.75 15.00 19.68
C ILE A 242 15.05 13.95 18.60
N GLY A 243 14.65 12.71 18.87
CA GLY A 243 14.57 11.65 17.88
C GLY A 243 13.44 10.70 18.26
N TRP A 244 12.44 10.56 17.39
CA TRP A 244 11.31 9.66 17.58
C TRP A 244 10.91 9.01 16.25
N ARG A 245 10.50 7.73 16.27
CA ARG A 245 9.80 7.10 15.14
C ARG A 245 8.76 6.09 15.64
N GLY A 246 7.68 5.91 14.89
CA GLY A 246 6.62 4.97 15.25
C GLY A 246 5.41 5.07 14.34
N HIS A 247 4.54 4.07 14.45
CA HIS A 247 3.30 3.93 13.70
C HIS A 247 2.20 4.86 14.27
N MET A 248 1.37 5.42 13.40
CA MET A 248 0.19 6.22 13.76
C MET A 248 -1.09 5.39 13.66
N ARG A 249 -1.35 4.50 14.63
CA ARG A 249 -2.52 3.57 14.63
C ARG A 249 -3.92 4.19 14.42
N MET A 250 -4.07 5.50 14.54
CA MET A 250 -5.37 6.17 14.39
C MET A 250 -5.52 6.88 13.04
N ILE A 251 -4.57 6.71 12.13
CA ILE A 251 -4.57 7.35 10.81
C ILE A 251 -4.23 6.29 9.78
N THR A 252 -5.26 5.60 9.34
CA THR A 252 -5.09 4.42 8.49
C THR A 252 -6.04 4.44 7.29
N GLU A 253 -7.14 5.21 7.35
CA GLU A 253 -8.09 5.37 6.25
C GLU A 253 -8.35 6.85 5.91
N PRO A 254 -8.73 7.16 4.65
CA PRO A 254 -9.19 8.49 4.26
C PRO A 254 -10.33 9.00 5.15
N GLY A 255 -10.14 10.17 5.75
CA GLY A 255 -11.05 10.78 6.71
C GLY A 255 -10.69 10.52 8.17
N ASP A 256 -9.76 9.60 8.45
CA ASP A 256 -9.17 9.46 9.78
C ASP A 256 -8.38 10.72 10.15
N TYR A 257 -8.40 11.02 11.43
CA TYR A 257 -7.56 12.05 11.99
C TYR A 257 -7.10 11.70 13.39
N LEU A 258 -5.83 11.98 13.67
CA LEU A 258 -5.34 12.02 15.04
C LEU A 258 -5.80 13.34 15.66
N ASP A 259 -6.57 13.29 16.75
CA ASP A 259 -6.81 14.45 17.64
C ASP A 259 -6.35 14.11 19.06
N ALA A 260 -5.10 13.67 19.15
CA ALA A 260 -4.43 13.37 20.41
C ALA A 260 -3.03 13.97 20.42
N ILE A 261 -2.61 14.40 21.60
CA ILE A 261 -1.30 15.01 21.80
C ILE A 261 -0.24 13.90 21.84
N GLN A 262 0.46 13.69 20.72
CA GLN A 262 1.69 12.90 20.71
C GLN A 262 2.87 13.81 21.03
N SER A 263 3.52 13.60 22.17
CA SER A 263 4.71 14.36 22.58
C SER A 263 5.98 13.64 22.14
N PHE A 264 6.87 14.34 21.42
CA PHE A 264 8.13 13.77 20.93
C PHE A 264 9.36 14.15 21.78
N GLY A 265 9.16 15.06 22.75
CA GLY A 265 10.23 15.56 23.61
C GLY A 265 10.37 17.07 23.49
N CYS A 266 11.60 17.58 23.63
CA CYS A 266 11.86 19.00 23.44
C CYS A 266 13.17 19.27 22.70
N THR A 267 13.18 20.40 21.98
CA THR A 267 14.31 20.83 21.16
C THR A 267 14.68 22.28 21.46
N ASN A 268 15.86 22.69 21.00
CA ASN A 268 16.28 24.10 20.95
C ASN A 268 16.62 24.55 19.52
N GLY A 269 16.27 23.76 18.50
CA GLY A 269 16.54 24.05 17.09
C GLY A 269 15.40 23.60 16.19
N ASP A 270 15.65 23.53 14.89
CA ASP A 270 14.65 23.13 13.90
C ASP A 270 14.20 21.68 14.15
N VAL A 271 12.92 21.43 13.88
CA VAL A 271 12.33 20.09 13.94
C VAL A 271 11.92 19.67 12.55
N ARG A 272 12.29 18.47 12.13
CA ARG A 272 11.79 17.86 10.90
C ARG A 272 10.92 16.65 11.21
N PHE A 273 9.75 16.64 10.58
CA PHE A 273 8.78 15.55 10.56
C PHE A 273 8.83 14.86 9.20
N TYR A 274 8.75 13.53 9.16
CA TYR A 274 8.69 12.73 7.95
C TYR A 274 7.61 11.69 8.09
N TRP A 275 6.68 11.68 7.14
CA TRP A 275 5.65 10.66 7.01
C TRP A 275 6.08 9.68 5.93
N TYR A 276 5.88 8.41 6.22
CA TYR A 276 6.21 7.33 5.30
C TYR A 276 5.27 6.15 5.54
N GLU A 277 5.02 5.41 4.47
CA GLU A 277 4.45 4.06 4.54
C GLU A 277 5.61 3.06 4.63
N ALA A 278 5.34 1.91 5.24
CA ALA A 278 6.31 0.83 5.31
C ALA A 278 5.62 -0.45 4.86
N ASP A 279 5.38 -0.56 3.56
CA ASP A 279 4.67 -1.69 2.94
C ASP A 279 5.61 -2.91 2.70
N GLY A 280 6.45 -3.22 3.69
CA GLY A 280 7.11 -4.54 3.81
C GLY A 280 8.05 -4.99 2.68
N GLY A 281 8.37 -4.13 1.72
CA GLY A 281 9.22 -4.45 0.58
C GLY A 281 10.72 -4.61 0.91
N SER A 282 11.51 -5.04 -0.07
CA SER A 282 12.85 -5.65 0.14
C SER A 282 14.05 -4.78 -0.23
N GLU A 283 13.85 -3.60 -0.82
CA GLU A 283 14.97 -2.66 -1.05
C GLU A 283 15.13 -1.68 0.13
N ASN A 284 16.30 -1.05 0.25
CA ASN A 284 16.63 -0.29 1.46
C ASN A 284 17.22 1.07 1.09
N HIS A 285 16.39 2.09 0.93
CA HIS A 285 16.85 3.48 0.90
C HIS A 285 16.87 4.07 2.31
N ALA A 286 18.08 4.29 2.85
CA ALA A 286 18.28 4.89 4.16
C ALA A 286 17.84 6.37 4.19
N ILE A 287 16.69 6.67 4.81
CA ILE A 287 16.29 8.07 5.03
C ILE A 287 17.27 8.73 6.00
N SER A 288 17.96 9.78 5.54
CA SER A 288 18.95 10.53 6.32
C SER A 288 18.76 12.03 6.12
N VAL A 289 18.90 12.82 7.20
CA VAL A 289 18.88 14.28 7.17
C VAL A 289 20.02 14.86 7.98
N GLY A 290 20.93 15.53 7.27
CA GLY A 290 22.17 16.02 7.85
C GLY A 290 23.00 14.85 8.42
N PRO A 291 23.50 14.93 9.67
CA PRO A 291 24.25 13.85 10.29
C PRO A 291 23.36 12.71 10.85
N TRP A 292 22.03 12.84 10.74
CA TRP A 292 21.08 11.91 11.36
C TRP A 292 20.58 10.92 10.30
N SER A 293 20.80 9.63 10.53
CA SER A 293 20.17 8.56 9.76
C SER A 293 19.09 7.91 10.62
N PHE A 294 17.89 7.76 10.07
CA PHE A 294 16.78 7.12 10.79
C PHE A 294 16.81 5.60 10.65
N GLY A 295 17.69 5.05 9.80
CA GLY A 295 17.72 3.62 9.48
C GLY A 295 16.37 3.11 8.98
N ILE A 296 15.60 3.99 8.33
CA ILE A 296 14.36 3.65 7.62
C ILE A 296 14.78 3.23 6.23
N SER A 297 14.29 2.08 5.81
CA SER A 297 14.42 1.55 4.46
C SER A 297 13.10 1.80 3.76
N ASN A 298 13.15 2.54 2.66
CA ASN A 298 12.06 2.76 1.73
C ASN A 298 12.48 2.09 0.41
N ASP A 299 11.58 1.38 -0.25
CA ASP A 299 11.92 0.61 -1.45
C ASP A 299 11.16 0.97 -2.71
N SER A 300 10.13 1.80 -2.60
CA SER A 300 9.51 2.42 -3.77
C SER A 300 9.18 3.90 -3.59
N SER A 301 8.92 4.56 -4.71
CA SER A 301 8.69 6.01 -4.78
C SER A 301 7.40 6.49 -4.10
N ASP A 302 6.52 5.57 -3.70
CA ASP A 302 5.23 5.75 -3.04
C ASP A 302 5.34 5.80 -1.50
N ASP A 303 6.29 5.06 -0.92
CA ASP A 303 6.54 4.99 0.53
C ASP A 303 6.86 6.34 1.20
N PHE A 304 7.37 7.33 0.44
CA PHE A 304 7.66 8.64 1.00
C PHE A 304 6.49 9.62 0.80
N LEU A 305 5.63 9.68 1.81
CA LEU A 305 4.50 10.60 1.84
C LEU A 305 4.93 12.07 1.92
N GLY A 306 6.06 12.33 2.58
CA GLY A 306 6.72 13.64 2.54
C GLY A 306 7.41 14.04 3.84
N SER A 307 7.92 15.28 3.86
CA SER A 307 8.54 15.84 5.07
C SER A 307 8.29 17.33 5.20
N ILE A 308 8.33 17.81 6.44
CA ILE A 308 8.21 19.22 6.75
C ILE A 308 9.16 19.63 7.87
N THR A 309 9.75 20.82 7.72
CA THR A 309 10.59 21.43 8.75
C THR A 309 9.84 22.55 9.45
N MET A 310 9.69 22.42 10.77
CA MET A 310 9.30 23.50 11.65
C MET A 310 10.57 24.22 12.12
N ALA A 311 10.86 25.37 11.52
CA ALA A 311 12.01 26.19 11.90
C ALA A 311 11.86 26.74 13.33
N LYS A 312 12.95 26.79 14.09
CA LYS A 312 12.99 27.27 15.47
C LYS A 312 12.42 28.67 15.63
N SER A 313 12.72 29.55 14.66
CA SER A 313 12.22 30.93 14.61
C SER A 313 10.68 31.02 14.62
N LEU A 314 9.99 29.93 14.27
CA LEU A 314 8.53 29.88 14.27
C LEU A 314 7.93 29.62 15.66
N PHE A 315 8.71 29.24 16.66
CA PHE A 315 8.20 28.96 18.01
C PHE A 315 9.04 29.55 19.15
N GLU A 316 10.24 30.03 18.84
CA GLU A 316 11.07 30.78 19.79
C GLU A 316 10.35 32.03 20.31
N GLY A 317 10.33 32.22 21.64
CA GLY A 317 9.73 33.39 22.29
C GLY A 317 8.19 33.38 22.38
N THR A 318 7.53 32.27 22.06
CA THR A 318 6.05 32.15 22.11
C THR A 318 5.62 30.91 22.91
N SER A 319 4.45 30.95 23.55
CA SER A 319 4.00 29.88 24.48
C SER A 319 3.22 28.76 23.81
N VAL A 320 2.57 28.99 22.65
CA VAL A 320 1.85 27.98 21.87
C VAL A 320 1.78 28.43 20.41
N ASN A 321 2.46 27.74 19.50
CA ASN A 321 2.24 27.91 18.06
C ASN A 321 1.75 26.59 17.47
N ALA A 322 0.43 26.36 17.55
CA ALA A 322 -0.19 25.45 16.60
C ALA A 322 0.04 26.05 15.20
N ARG A 323 0.67 25.27 14.34
CA ARG A 323 0.92 25.64 12.95
C ARG A 323 0.38 24.51 12.09
N ASN A 324 -0.47 24.89 11.13
CA ASN A 324 -0.78 23.99 10.05
C ASN A 324 0.51 23.86 9.22
N LEU A 325 1.04 22.65 9.17
CA LEU A 325 2.21 22.31 8.39
C LEU A 325 1.85 22.11 6.89
N GLY A 326 0.58 22.29 6.52
CA GLY A 326 0.07 22.12 5.17
C GLY A 326 -0.37 20.69 4.91
N ASP A 327 -0.97 20.48 3.74
CA ASP A 327 -1.34 19.15 3.27
C ASP A 327 -0.07 18.42 2.83
N LEU A 328 0.26 17.29 3.46
CA LEU A 328 1.16 16.35 2.82
C LEU A 328 0.39 15.73 1.67
N LYS A 329 0.91 15.94 0.46
CA LYS A 329 0.41 15.28 -0.73
C LYS A 329 1.35 14.13 -1.00
N GLN A 330 0.84 12.92 -0.88
CA GLN A 330 1.45 11.75 -1.47
C GLN A 330 1.49 11.96 -2.99
N TYR A 331 2.68 11.88 -3.56
CA TYR A 331 2.88 11.89 -5.00
C TYR A 331 3.35 10.49 -5.38
N THR A 332 2.40 9.61 -5.69
CA THR A 332 2.70 8.44 -6.50
C THR A 332 2.75 8.89 -7.96
N HIS A 333 3.84 8.53 -8.65
CA HIS A 333 4.05 8.85 -10.06
C HIS A 333 3.69 7.67 -10.95
#